data_AF-A0A6N6MUJ7-F1
#
_entry.id   AF-A0A6N6MUJ7-F1
#
_cell.length_a   1.000
_cell.length_b   1.000
_cell.length_c   1.000
_cell.angle_alpha   90.00
_cell.angle_beta   90.00
_cell.angle_gamma   90.00
#
_symmetry.space_group_name_H-M   'P 1'
#
loop_
_entity.id
_entity.type
_entity.pdbx_description
1 polymer ?
#
loop_
_entity_poly.entity_id
_entity_poly.type
_entity_poly.pdbx_seq_one_letter_code
_entity_poly.pdbx_strand_id
1 'polypeptide(L)'
;MLPPMISYAQNFEDVLLRRALPEIERGFYIDIGAFHPVIDNVTQWFYAKGWTGINVEPNPRFQALLREHRPHDLNLAVAVSGRSGTLDLHLMDGLSTTVDDVAEHHTSSGRSAQGTVSVEALTLGDLFERHTDGRTVDFLKIDVEGAEAAILEAYPFTTVRPRILVIEATEPDSIALASTSWEDGLLRKGYQFCYFDGLNRYYVRDEDAWRKNLFDVPPNVFDHFRLPFTDRRVDYIACKRSVLDEIPEGGIQALIAERDGLVHLRAERDSLVTQLTAERVARRADLRAERAAFAVELDALVREMTEVADARLARITALEQENRRLQAEVDGLRDARDISVIQTARLQIKVDALYLSGSRAARQ
;
A
#
# COMPACT_ATOMS: atom_id res chain seq x y z
N MET A 1 -46.84 4.85 9.54
CA MET A 1 -45.52 4.23 9.72
C MET A 1 -44.68 4.61 8.50
N LEU A 2 -43.46 5.14 8.70
CA LEU A 2 -42.51 5.27 7.60
C LEU A 2 -42.24 3.87 7.02
N PRO A 3 -42.10 3.73 5.69
CA PRO A 3 -41.76 2.44 5.11
C PRO A 3 -40.41 1.95 5.68
N PRO A 4 -40.28 0.64 5.97
CA PRO A 4 -39.05 0.07 6.49
C PRO A 4 -37.88 0.31 5.53
N MET A 5 -36.68 0.47 6.08
CA MET A 5 -35.45 0.62 5.28
C MET A 5 -35.21 -0.65 4.47
N ILE A 6 -34.82 -0.52 3.21
CA ILE A 6 -34.29 -1.63 2.42
C ILE A 6 -32.77 -1.48 2.46
N SER A 7 -32.06 -2.51 2.95
CA SER A 7 -30.60 -2.54 2.94
C SER A 7 -30.12 -3.14 1.62
N TYR A 8 -29.21 -2.42 0.95
CA TYR A 8 -28.61 -2.84 -0.32
C TYR A 8 -27.15 -3.29 -0.16
N ALA A 9 -26.59 -3.06 1.02
CA ALA A 9 -25.19 -3.29 1.32
C ALA A 9 -24.88 -4.79 1.57
N GLN A 10 -23.62 -5.18 1.36
CA GLN A 10 -23.19 -6.58 1.50
C GLN A 10 -23.28 -7.05 2.95
N ASN A 11 -22.83 -6.22 3.89
CA ASN A 11 -22.67 -6.52 5.30
C ASN A 11 -23.38 -5.50 6.21
N PHE A 12 -24.51 -4.95 5.74
CA PHE A 12 -25.38 -4.02 6.47
C PHE A 12 -24.71 -2.69 6.87
N GLU A 13 -23.70 -2.27 6.11
CA GLU A 13 -22.96 -1.02 6.28
C GLU A 13 -23.92 0.18 6.27
N ASP A 14 -24.90 0.16 5.36
CA ASP A 14 -25.91 1.20 5.23
C ASP A 14 -26.82 1.33 6.48
N VAL A 15 -27.16 0.20 7.10
CA VAL A 15 -27.93 0.15 8.35
C VAL A 15 -27.15 0.80 9.49
N LEU A 16 -25.87 0.45 9.64
CA LEU A 16 -24.99 1.04 10.64
C LEU A 16 -24.82 2.55 10.44
N LEU A 17 -24.55 2.96 9.20
CA LEU A 17 -24.37 4.37 8.85
C LEU A 17 -25.64 5.19 9.13
N ARG A 18 -26.82 4.66 8.78
CA ARG A 18 -28.10 5.31 9.09
C ARG A 18 -28.28 5.50 10.59
N ARG A 19 -27.98 4.47 11.39
CA ARG A 19 -28.05 4.56 12.86
C ARG A 19 -27.05 5.57 13.41
N ALA A 20 -25.87 5.65 12.80
CA ALA A 20 -24.80 6.55 13.21
C ALA A 20 -25.00 8.01 12.78
N LEU A 21 -25.92 8.30 11.85
CA LEU A 21 -26.23 9.64 11.31
C LEU A 21 -27.72 10.00 11.48
N PRO A 22 -28.33 9.85 12.68
CA PRO A 22 -29.78 9.94 12.85
C PRO A 22 -30.34 11.34 12.63
N GLU A 23 -29.52 12.38 12.73
CA GLU A 23 -29.92 13.77 12.56
C GLU A 23 -29.80 14.29 11.12
N ILE A 24 -29.20 13.50 10.22
CA ILE A 24 -28.89 13.94 8.86
C ILE A 24 -29.96 13.44 7.90
N GLU A 25 -30.83 14.35 7.46
CA GLU A 25 -31.90 14.00 6.52
C GLU A 25 -31.38 13.86 5.08
N ARG A 26 -30.50 14.78 4.65
CA ARG A 26 -29.88 14.82 3.32
C ARG A 26 -28.41 15.19 3.45
N GLY A 27 -27.56 14.17 3.48
CA GLY A 27 -26.13 14.32 3.64
C GLY A 27 -25.35 14.17 2.35
N PHE A 28 -24.03 14.14 2.50
CA PHE A 28 -23.07 14.02 1.42
C PHE A 28 -22.09 12.86 1.68
N TYR A 29 -22.01 11.91 0.75
CA TYR A 29 -21.10 10.77 0.83
C TYR A 29 -20.05 10.76 -0.26
N ILE A 30 -18.96 10.05 -0.01
CA ILE A 30 -17.97 9.68 -1.03
C ILE A 30 -17.77 8.17 -0.95
N ASP A 31 -17.89 7.49 -2.09
CA ASP A 31 -17.77 6.04 -2.22
C ASP A 31 -16.63 5.72 -3.20
N ILE A 32 -15.49 5.28 -2.66
CA ILE A 32 -14.32 4.90 -3.43
C ILE A 32 -14.32 3.38 -3.58
N GLY A 33 -14.40 2.91 -4.82
CA GLY A 33 -14.77 1.53 -5.14
C GLY A 33 -16.28 1.35 -5.09
N ALA A 34 -17.01 2.23 -5.79
CA ALA A 34 -18.46 2.27 -5.73
C ALA A 34 -19.14 1.05 -6.40
N PHE A 35 -18.43 0.35 -7.29
CA PHE A 35 -18.90 -0.88 -7.93
C PHE A 35 -20.30 -0.72 -8.56
N HIS A 36 -21.26 -1.59 -8.22
CA HIS A 36 -22.59 -1.63 -8.81
C HIS A 36 -23.52 -0.60 -8.13
N PRO A 37 -24.38 0.12 -8.86
CA PRO A 37 -25.26 1.14 -8.29
C PRO A 37 -26.35 0.61 -7.35
N VAL A 38 -26.56 -0.70 -7.25
CA VAL A 38 -27.68 -1.29 -6.47
C VAL A 38 -27.27 -2.55 -5.71
N ILE A 39 -26.29 -3.29 -6.22
CA ILE A 39 -25.94 -4.61 -5.71
C ILE A 39 -24.76 -4.40 -4.77
N ASP A 40 -24.89 -4.89 -3.54
CA ASP A 40 -23.85 -4.78 -2.52
C ASP A 40 -23.40 -3.33 -2.30
N ASN A 41 -24.32 -2.38 -2.48
CA ASN A 41 -24.02 -0.95 -2.52
C ASN A 41 -24.46 -0.24 -1.24
N VAL A 42 -23.47 0.34 -0.55
CA VAL A 42 -23.67 1.04 0.73
C VAL A 42 -24.46 2.34 0.58
N THR A 43 -24.36 3.00 -0.58
CA THR A 43 -24.92 4.36 -0.78
C THR A 43 -26.34 4.37 -1.34
N GLN A 44 -26.85 3.24 -1.83
CA GLN A 44 -28.14 3.18 -2.55
C GLN A 44 -29.33 3.64 -1.71
N TRP A 45 -29.37 3.24 -0.44
CA TRP A 45 -30.45 3.68 0.44
C TRP A 45 -30.40 5.20 0.67
N PHE A 46 -29.20 5.76 0.89
CA PHE A 46 -29.00 7.20 1.09
C PHE A 46 -29.40 8.00 -0.14
N TYR A 47 -28.97 7.55 -1.32
CA TYR A 47 -29.36 8.15 -2.60
C TYR A 47 -30.88 8.18 -2.79
N ALA A 48 -31.57 7.07 -2.52
CA ALA A 48 -33.03 6.99 -2.59
C ALA A 48 -33.73 7.91 -1.57
N LYS A 49 -33.03 8.36 -0.51
CA LYS A 49 -33.50 9.36 0.46
C LYS A 49 -33.14 10.80 0.07
N GLY A 50 -32.54 11.02 -1.10
CA GLY A 50 -32.18 12.33 -1.60
C GLY A 50 -30.86 12.86 -1.07
N TRP A 51 -29.99 11.97 -0.57
CA TRP A 51 -28.57 12.28 -0.41
C TRP A 51 -27.93 12.40 -1.79
N THR A 52 -26.80 13.08 -1.83
CA THR A 52 -25.96 13.19 -3.03
C THR A 52 -24.54 12.81 -2.66
N GLY A 53 -23.75 12.36 -3.62
CA GLY A 53 -22.37 12.01 -3.33
C GLY A 53 -21.46 12.00 -4.54
N ILE A 54 -20.26 11.48 -4.30
CA ILE A 54 -19.28 11.19 -5.32
C ILE A 54 -19.05 9.68 -5.34
N ASN A 55 -19.31 9.05 -6.48
CA ASN A 55 -18.96 7.65 -6.73
C ASN A 55 -17.67 7.62 -7.55
N VAL A 56 -16.65 6.92 -7.06
CA VAL A 56 -15.37 6.75 -7.76
C VAL A 56 -15.23 5.28 -8.15
N GLU A 57 -15.26 5.02 -9.45
CA GLU A 57 -15.24 3.67 -10.01
C GLU A 57 -14.50 3.68 -11.36
N PRO A 58 -13.26 3.15 -11.42
CA PRO A 58 -12.46 3.18 -12.64
C PRO A 58 -12.83 2.08 -13.65
N ASN A 59 -13.55 1.02 -13.25
CA ASN A 59 -13.99 -0.03 -14.17
C ASN A 59 -15.06 0.52 -15.14
N PRO A 60 -14.81 0.58 -16.46
CA PRO A 60 -15.72 1.22 -17.43
C PRO A 60 -17.15 0.67 -17.42
N ARG A 61 -17.31 -0.63 -17.12
CA ARG A 61 -18.63 -1.27 -17.07
C ARG A 61 -19.46 -0.74 -15.90
N PHE A 62 -18.89 -0.73 -14.69
CA PHE A 62 -19.60 -0.27 -13.49
C PHE A 62 -19.77 1.25 -13.49
N GLN A 63 -18.80 1.96 -14.05
CA GLN A 63 -18.87 3.38 -14.32
C GLN A 63 -20.09 3.75 -15.18
N ALA A 64 -20.36 3.01 -16.26
CA ALA A 64 -21.53 3.24 -17.10
C ALA A 64 -22.85 3.02 -16.34
N LEU A 65 -22.92 1.95 -15.54
CA LEU A 65 -24.09 1.65 -14.71
C LEU A 65 -24.35 2.74 -13.66
N LEU A 66 -23.30 3.23 -13.00
CA LEU A 66 -23.39 4.33 -12.04
C LEU A 66 -23.90 5.62 -12.69
N ARG A 67 -23.39 5.99 -13.88
CA ARG A 67 -23.87 7.16 -14.62
C ARG A 67 -25.36 7.07 -14.96
N GLU A 68 -25.82 5.89 -15.34
CA GLU A 68 -27.22 5.65 -15.70
C GLU A 68 -28.14 5.70 -14.47
N HIS A 69 -27.75 5.03 -13.38
CA HIS A 69 -28.64 4.81 -12.23
C HIS A 69 -28.49 5.88 -11.14
N ARG A 70 -27.37 6.59 -11.10
CA ARG A 70 -27.05 7.63 -10.09
C ARG A 70 -26.85 9.02 -10.72
N PRO A 71 -27.79 9.56 -11.52
CA PRO A 71 -27.64 10.85 -12.20
C PRO A 71 -27.54 12.07 -11.25
N HIS A 72 -27.92 11.93 -9.98
CA HIS A 72 -27.76 13.01 -8.99
C HIS A 72 -26.41 12.99 -8.26
N ASP A 73 -25.63 11.92 -8.44
CA ASP A 73 -24.26 11.83 -7.93
C ASP A 73 -23.26 12.27 -8.99
N LEU A 74 -22.08 12.69 -8.53
CA LEU A 74 -20.92 12.84 -9.40
C LEU A 74 -20.26 11.46 -9.57
N ASN A 75 -20.31 10.91 -10.79
CA ASN A 75 -19.75 9.59 -11.09
C ASN A 75 -18.41 9.72 -11.84
N LEU A 76 -17.29 9.45 -11.15
CA LEU A 76 -15.92 9.64 -11.65
C LEU A 76 -15.29 8.32 -12.12
N ALA A 77 -14.76 8.34 -13.34
CA ALA A 77 -14.08 7.22 -13.99
C ALA A 77 -12.56 7.22 -13.70
N VAL A 78 -12.19 7.31 -12.42
CA VAL A 78 -10.80 7.44 -11.97
C VAL A 78 -10.52 6.46 -10.83
N ALA A 79 -9.26 6.12 -10.60
CA ALA A 79 -8.82 5.45 -9.38
C ALA A 79 -8.47 6.50 -8.31
N VAL A 80 -8.52 6.09 -7.04
CA VAL A 80 -7.90 6.86 -5.95
C VAL A 80 -6.68 6.10 -5.46
N SER A 81 -5.57 6.79 -5.28
CA SER A 81 -4.32 6.18 -4.81
C SER A 81 -3.51 7.13 -3.93
N GLY A 82 -2.38 6.66 -3.40
CA GLY A 82 -1.45 7.50 -2.63
C GLY A 82 -0.76 8.61 -3.44
N ARG A 83 -0.87 8.59 -4.78
CA ARG A 83 -0.31 9.62 -5.68
C ARG A 83 -1.20 9.85 -6.90
N SER A 84 -1.15 11.04 -7.47
CA SER A 84 -1.83 11.33 -8.74
C SER A 84 -1.02 10.79 -9.92
N GLY A 85 -1.68 10.48 -11.04
CA GLY A 85 -1.02 10.05 -12.27
C GLY A 85 -1.85 9.07 -13.07
N THR A 86 -1.18 8.06 -13.62
CA THR A 86 -1.82 6.98 -14.38
C THR A 86 -1.42 5.65 -13.76
N LEU A 87 -2.40 4.77 -13.57
CA LEU A 87 -2.22 3.43 -13.02
C LEU A 87 -2.83 2.40 -13.96
N ASP A 88 -2.27 1.19 -13.91
CA ASP A 88 -2.86 0.03 -14.56
C ASP A 88 -3.90 -0.58 -13.60
N LEU A 89 -5.13 -0.71 -14.10
CA LEU A 89 -6.24 -1.37 -13.41
C LEU A 89 -6.44 -2.75 -14.01
N HIS A 90 -6.31 -3.78 -13.18
CA HIS A 90 -6.63 -5.15 -13.55
C HIS A 90 -8.14 -5.36 -13.39
N LEU A 91 -8.82 -5.55 -14.53
CA LEU A 91 -10.27 -5.68 -14.56
C LEU A 91 -10.70 -7.07 -14.09
N MET A 92 -11.58 -7.10 -13.10
CA MET A 92 -12.25 -8.29 -12.60
C MET A 92 -13.72 -7.99 -12.31
N ASP A 93 -14.56 -9.03 -12.28
CA ASP A 93 -15.99 -8.86 -12.00
C ASP A 93 -16.19 -8.58 -10.50
N GLY A 94 -16.22 -7.29 -10.15
CA GLY A 94 -16.43 -6.80 -8.79
C GLY A 94 -15.24 -6.88 -7.85
N LEU A 95 -14.04 -7.19 -8.36
CA LEU A 95 -12.78 -7.28 -7.59
C LEU A 95 -11.62 -6.61 -8.34
N SER A 96 -11.91 -5.55 -9.10
CA SER A 96 -10.88 -4.87 -9.89
C SER A 96 -9.86 -4.20 -8.97
N THR A 97 -8.58 -4.38 -9.24
CA THR A 97 -7.51 -3.87 -8.37
C THR A 97 -6.41 -3.17 -9.17
N THR A 98 -5.73 -2.21 -8.54
CA THR A 98 -4.50 -1.57 -9.07
C THR A 98 -3.23 -2.22 -8.53
N VAL A 99 -3.36 -3.28 -7.73
CA VAL A 99 -2.26 -3.99 -7.09
C VAL A 99 -1.96 -5.29 -7.84
N ASP A 100 -0.79 -5.37 -8.47
CA ASP A 100 -0.40 -6.52 -9.30
C ASP A 100 -0.47 -7.86 -8.54
N ASP A 101 0.03 -7.90 -7.30
CA ASP A 101 0.04 -9.12 -6.48
C ASP A 101 -1.38 -9.61 -6.13
N VAL A 102 -2.32 -8.69 -5.94
CA VAL A 102 -3.75 -9.01 -5.70
C VAL A 102 -4.37 -9.58 -6.97
N ALA A 103 -4.07 -9.00 -8.13
CA ALA A 103 -4.52 -9.53 -9.41
C ALA A 103 -3.95 -10.93 -9.72
N GLU A 104 -2.66 -11.16 -9.43
CA GLU A 104 -2.03 -12.49 -9.51
C GLU A 104 -2.74 -13.48 -8.55
N HIS A 105 -3.04 -13.07 -7.32
CA HIS A 105 -3.73 -13.92 -6.35
C HIS A 105 -5.12 -14.35 -6.84
N HIS A 106 -5.96 -13.41 -7.26
CA HIS A 106 -7.30 -13.72 -7.77
C HIS A 106 -7.28 -14.61 -9.01
N THR A 107 -6.36 -14.37 -9.94
CA THR A 107 -6.24 -15.23 -11.12
C THR A 107 -5.78 -16.64 -10.74
N SER A 108 -4.87 -16.77 -9.77
CA SER A 108 -4.43 -18.08 -9.25
C SER A 108 -5.53 -18.83 -8.49
N SER A 109 -6.49 -18.12 -7.88
CA SER A 109 -7.65 -18.71 -7.20
C SER A 109 -8.82 -19.05 -8.12
N GLY A 110 -8.64 -18.87 -9.44
CA GLY A 110 -9.62 -19.25 -10.46
C GLY A 110 -10.59 -18.13 -10.86
N ARG A 111 -10.40 -16.90 -10.38
CA ARG A 111 -11.17 -15.73 -10.85
C ARG A 111 -10.73 -15.37 -12.27
N SER A 112 -11.70 -15.00 -13.11
CA SER A 112 -11.41 -14.62 -14.49
C SER A 112 -10.96 -13.15 -14.58
N ALA A 113 -9.71 -12.94 -14.98
CA ALA A 113 -9.25 -11.63 -15.43
C ALA A 113 -9.98 -11.22 -16.72
N GLN A 114 -10.40 -9.96 -16.78
CA GLN A 114 -11.07 -9.34 -17.93
C GLN A 114 -10.14 -8.43 -18.74
N GLY A 115 -8.87 -8.34 -18.35
CA GLY A 115 -7.83 -7.53 -19.00
C GLY A 115 -7.27 -6.47 -18.06
N THR A 116 -6.42 -5.59 -18.61
CA THR A 116 -5.83 -4.46 -17.88
C THR A 116 -6.10 -3.20 -18.68
N VAL A 117 -6.50 -2.12 -18.00
CA VAL A 117 -6.74 -0.82 -18.61
C VAL A 117 -5.98 0.27 -17.86
N SER A 118 -5.48 1.26 -18.60
CA SER A 118 -4.80 2.41 -18.00
C SER A 118 -5.83 3.45 -17.58
N VAL A 119 -5.81 3.87 -16.32
CA VAL A 119 -6.78 4.80 -15.73
C VAL A 119 -6.09 5.99 -15.06
N GLU A 120 -6.74 7.15 -15.08
CA GLU A 120 -6.31 8.29 -14.28
C GLU A 120 -6.46 7.95 -12.80
N ALA A 121 -5.45 8.32 -12.01
CA ALA A 121 -5.44 8.18 -10.56
C ALA A 121 -5.34 9.56 -9.91
N LEU A 122 -6.18 9.79 -8.90
CA LEU A 122 -6.18 10.98 -8.05
C LEU A 122 -5.76 10.62 -6.63
N THR A 123 -5.22 11.58 -5.89
CA THR A 123 -5.13 11.46 -4.42
C THR A 123 -6.48 11.77 -3.78
N LEU A 124 -6.69 11.38 -2.51
CA LEU A 124 -7.82 11.88 -1.73
C LEU A 124 -7.84 13.42 -1.66
N GLY A 125 -6.65 14.04 -1.59
CA GLY A 125 -6.52 15.50 -1.60
C GLY A 125 -7.07 16.12 -2.88
N ASP A 126 -6.66 15.60 -4.04
CA ASP A 126 -7.19 16.01 -5.35
C ASP A 126 -8.71 15.86 -5.41
N LEU A 127 -9.22 14.69 -5.00
CA LEU A 127 -10.65 14.38 -5.03
C LEU A 127 -11.43 15.40 -4.19
N PHE A 128 -10.95 15.68 -2.98
CA PHE A 128 -11.61 16.61 -2.07
C PHE A 128 -11.56 18.05 -2.58
N GLU A 129 -10.39 18.52 -3.00
CA GLU A 129 -10.20 19.88 -3.49
C GLU A 129 -11.08 20.17 -4.71
N ARG A 130 -11.19 19.22 -5.63
CA ARG A 130 -11.89 19.42 -6.91
C ARG A 130 -13.41 19.26 -6.82
N HIS A 131 -13.93 18.50 -5.86
CA HIS A 131 -15.30 17.99 -5.96
C HIS A 131 -16.15 18.10 -4.69
N THR A 132 -15.57 18.43 -3.52
CA THR A 132 -16.38 18.55 -2.29
C THR A 132 -17.09 19.89 -2.19
N ASP A 133 -16.56 20.95 -2.81
CA ASP A 133 -17.06 22.33 -2.73
C ASP A 133 -17.27 22.82 -1.28
N GLY A 134 -16.41 22.37 -0.36
CA GLY A 134 -16.49 22.72 1.07
C GLY A 134 -17.65 22.06 1.83
N ARG A 135 -18.40 21.14 1.20
CA ARG A 135 -19.43 20.35 1.88
C ARG A 135 -18.80 19.45 2.94
N THR A 136 -19.51 19.26 4.04
CA THR A 136 -19.13 18.24 5.03
C THR A 136 -19.38 16.86 4.43
N VAL A 137 -18.35 16.01 4.42
CA VAL A 137 -18.49 14.60 4.05
C VAL A 137 -19.02 13.85 5.27
N ASP A 138 -20.25 13.34 5.19
CA ASP A 138 -20.90 12.65 6.31
C ASP A 138 -20.37 11.22 6.45
N PHE A 139 -20.07 10.55 5.34
CA PHE A 139 -19.22 9.37 5.38
C PHE A 139 -18.38 9.19 4.12
N LEU A 140 -17.22 8.57 4.28
CA LEU A 140 -16.33 8.13 3.21
C LEU A 140 -16.16 6.62 3.28
N LYS A 141 -16.51 5.91 2.21
CA LYS A 141 -16.18 4.49 2.02
C LYS A 141 -14.91 4.35 1.18
N ILE A 142 -14.00 3.47 1.59
CA ILE A 142 -12.81 3.07 0.83
C ILE A 142 -12.74 1.56 0.79
N ASP A 143 -12.77 1.04 -0.43
CA ASP A 143 -12.77 -0.39 -0.76
C ASP A 143 -12.17 -0.48 -2.16
N VAL A 144 -10.84 -0.66 -2.22
CA VAL A 144 -10.07 -0.53 -3.46
C VAL A 144 -9.20 -1.76 -3.69
N GLU A 145 -9.60 -2.88 -3.09
CA GLU A 145 -9.00 -4.20 -3.28
C GLU A 145 -7.49 -4.19 -3.02
N GLY A 146 -7.10 -3.67 -1.84
CA GLY A 146 -5.74 -3.77 -1.29
C GLY A 146 -4.90 -2.49 -1.35
N ALA A 147 -5.43 -1.38 -1.90
CA ALA A 147 -4.72 -0.09 -1.98
C ALA A 147 -5.06 0.90 -0.84
N GLU A 148 -5.85 0.48 0.17
CA GLU A 148 -6.38 1.32 1.25
C GLU A 148 -5.25 2.01 2.03
N ALA A 149 -4.20 1.27 2.37
CA ALA A 149 -3.08 1.77 3.18
C ALA A 149 -2.41 2.99 2.53
N ALA A 150 -2.11 2.91 1.23
CA ALA A 150 -1.44 3.97 0.48
C ALA A 150 -2.31 5.24 0.40
N ILE A 151 -3.62 5.07 0.24
CA ILE A 151 -4.60 6.17 0.20
C ILE A 151 -4.66 6.87 1.56
N LEU A 152 -4.80 6.09 2.63
CA LEU A 152 -4.93 6.60 4.00
C LEU A 152 -3.65 7.25 4.49
N GLU A 153 -2.48 6.73 4.12
CA GLU A 153 -1.19 7.32 4.48
C GLU A 153 -1.02 8.71 3.85
N ALA A 154 -1.33 8.84 2.55
CA ALA A 154 -1.09 10.05 1.76
C ALA A 154 -1.91 11.27 2.19
N TYR A 155 -3.07 11.09 2.81
CA TYR A 155 -3.95 12.21 3.18
C TYR A 155 -3.92 12.51 4.70
N PRO A 156 -3.67 13.75 5.14
CA PRO A 156 -3.49 14.05 6.56
C PRO A 156 -4.80 14.22 7.35
N PHE A 157 -5.95 14.32 6.68
CA PHE A 157 -7.24 14.63 7.30
C PHE A 157 -7.21 15.91 8.15
N THR A 158 -6.61 16.99 7.65
CA THR A 158 -6.59 18.29 8.36
C THR A 158 -7.63 19.27 7.83
N THR A 159 -7.96 19.21 6.54
CA THR A 159 -8.89 20.13 5.88
C THR A 159 -10.27 19.51 5.67
N VAL A 160 -10.35 18.39 4.95
CA VAL A 160 -11.58 17.62 4.79
C VAL A 160 -11.51 16.40 5.69
N ARG A 161 -12.42 16.33 6.65
CA ARG A 161 -12.48 15.28 7.67
C ARG A 161 -13.86 14.64 7.63
N PRO A 162 -14.08 13.55 6.88
CA PRO A 162 -15.34 12.84 6.92
C PRO A 162 -15.78 12.51 8.36
N ARG A 163 -17.07 12.62 8.67
CA ARG A 163 -17.55 12.30 10.04
C ARG A 163 -17.28 10.83 10.38
N ILE A 164 -17.55 9.96 9.41
CA ILE A 164 -17.40 8.51 9.50
C ILE A 164 -16.53 8.02 8.34
N LEU A 165 -15.59 7.13 8.64
CA LEU A 165 -14.86 6.35 7.65
C LEU A 165 -15.33 4.90 7.71
N VAL A 166 -15.60 4.31 6.55
CA VAL A 166 -15.85 2.88 6.37
C VAL A 166 -14.75 2.36 5.47
N ILE A 167 -13.87 1.52 6.00
CA ILE A 167 -12.66 1.10 5.30
C ILE A 167 -12.64 -0.42 5.27
N GLU A 168 -12.54 -1.01 4.08
CA GLU A 168 -12.31 -2.44 3.96
C GLU A 168 -10.98 -2.80 4.65
N ALA A 169 -11.03 -3.81 5.52
CA ALA A 169 -9.96 -4.07 6.47
C ALA A 169 -9.47 -5.52 6.44
N THR A 170 -9.88 -6.28 5.44
CA THR A 170 -9.41 -7.65 5.21
C THR A 170 -8.51 -7.71 3.99
N GLU A 171 -7.65 -8.73 3.94
CA GLU A 171 -6.96 -9.06 2.69
C GLU A 171 -7.99 -9.52 1.64
N PRO A 172 -7.73 -9.29 0.33
CA PRO A 172 -8.65 -9.68 -0.73
C PRO A 172 -9.03 -11.17 -0.67
N ASP A 173 -10.33 -11.48 -0.76
CA ASP A 173 -10.91 -12.84 -0.66
C ASP A 173 -10.54 -13.60 0.64
N SER A 174 -10.25 -12.89 1.74
CA SER A 174 -9.78 -13.45 3.01
C SER A 174 -10.49 -12.83 4.23
N ILE A 175 -10.41 -13.50 5.38
CA ILE A 175 -10.83 -12.95 6.69
C ILE A 175 -9.65 -12.37 7.49
N ALA A 176 -8.44 -12.46 6.95
CA ALA A 176 -7.24 -11.94 7.59
C ALA A 176 -7.26 -10.41 7.60
N LEU A 177 -6.91 -9.80 8.73
CA LEU A 177 -6.94 -8.34 8.88
C LEU A 177 -5.76 -7.67 8.18
N ALA A 178 -6.06 -6.79 7.22
CA ALA A 178 -5.11 -5.91 6.55
C ALA A 178 -4.88 -4.58 7.32
N SER A 179 -5.74 -4.26 8.30
CA SER A 179 -5.72 -2.97 9.00
C SER A 179 -4.49 -2.69 9.84
N THR A 180 -3.72 -3.72 10.19
CA THR A 180 -2.47 -3.60 10.96
C THR A 180 -1.45 -2.68 10.30
N SER A 181 -1.52 -2.54 8.96
CA SER A 181 -0.62 -1.69 8.18
C SER A 181 -0.94 -0.19 8.24
N TRP A 182 -2.17 0.21 8.58
CA TRP A 182 -2.62 1.61 8.46
C TRP A 182 -3.40 2.18 9.65
N GLU A 183 -3.99 1.35 10.52
CA GLU A 183 -4.89 1.78 11.62
C GLU A 183 -4.21 2.78 12.57
N ASP A 184 -2.99 2.47 13.00
CA ASP A 184 -2.18 3.35 13.86
C ASP A 184 -1.98 4.76 13.27
N GLY A 185 -1.78 4.84 11.95
CA GLY A 185 -1.64 6.10 11.25
C GLY A 185 -2.95 6.89 11.25
N LEU A 186 -4.07 6.21 11.05
CA LEU A 186 -5.40 6.81 11.06
C LEU A 186 -5.79 7.33 12.45
N LEU A 187 -5.51 6.56 13.51
CA LEU A 187 -5.76 6.97 14.90
C LEU A 187 -4.98 8.24 15.26
N ARG A 188 -3.71 8.34 14.85
CA ARG A 188 -2.90 9.56 15.03
C ARG A 188 -3.42 10.78 14.26
N LYS A 189 -4.23 10.57 13.22
CA LYS A 189 -4.89 11.63 12.45
C LYS A 189 -6.22 12.07 13.07
N GLY A 190 -6.51 11.67 14.31
CA GLY A 190 -7.68 12.13 15.08
C GLY A 190 -8.97 11.42 14.69
N TYR A 191 -8.88 10.11 14.46
CA TYR A 191 -10.02 9.21 14.28
C TYR A 191 -10.02 8.15 15.38
N GLN A 192 -11.19 7.64 15.70
CA GLN A 192 -11.40 6.64 16.74
C GLN A 192 -12.07 5.41 16.15
N PHE A 193 -11.46 4.25 16.38
CA PHE A 193 -12.05 2.96 16.03
C PHE A 193 -13.38 2.77 16.75
N CYS A 194 -14.41 2.35 16.01
CA CYS A 194 -15.76 2.13 16.49
C CYS A 194 -16.18 0.67 16.41
N TYR A 195 -16.05 0.05 15.23
CA TYR A 195 -16.62 -1.27 14.97
C TYR A 195 -15.89 -1.99 13.84
N PHE A 196 -15.95 -3.31 13.86
CA PHE A 196 -15.48 -4.19 12.79
C PHE A 196 -16.62 -5.17 12.49
N ASP A 197 -17.13 -5.15 11.25
CA ASP A 197 -18.27 -5.97 10.85
C ASP A 197 -17.87 -7.36 10.31
N GLY A 198 -16.57 -7.68 10.33
CA GLY A 198 -16.01 -8.88 9.71
C GLY A 198 -15.35 -8.63 8.35
N LEU A 199 -15.60 -7.47 7.74
CA LEU A 199 -15.05 -7.03 6.47
C LEU A 199 -14.51 -5.59 6.57
N ASN A 200 -15.37 -4.66 6.98
CA ASN A 200 -15.08 -3.24 7.10
C ASN A 200 -14.83 -2.83 8.55
N ARG A 201 -13.89 -1.89 8.74
CA ARG A 201 -13.69 -1.16 9.99
C ARG A 201 -14.27 0.25 9.89
N TYR A 202 -14.91 0.67 10.97
CA TYR A 202 -15.59 1.96 11.10
C TYR A 202 -14.83 2.86 12.04
N TYR A 203 -14.63 4.10 11.63
CA TYR A 203 -13.98 5.13 12.43
C TYR A 203 -14.80 6.40 12.44
N VAL A 204 -14.79 7.11 13.57
CA VAL A 204 -15.37 8.46 13.69
C VAL A 204 -14.26 9.44 13.97
N ARG A 205 -14.35 10.65 13.42
CA ARG A 205 -13.40 11.73 13.77
C ARG A 205 -13.61 12.18 15.23
N ASP A 206 -12.56 12.67 15.88
CA ASP A 206 -12.61 13.07 17.31
C ASP A 206 -13.75 14.04 17.65
N GLU A 207 -14.08 14.94 16.72
CA GLU A 207 -15.14 15.93 16.86
C GLU A 207 -16.54 15.30 16.93
N ASP A 208 -16.69 14.07 16.43
CA ASP A 208 -17.91 13.27 16.39
C ASP A 208 -17.80 12.01 17.29
N ALA A 209 -16.87 11.97 18.26
CA ALA A 209 -16.61 10.80 19.10
C ALA A 209 -17.84 10.24 19.82
N TRP A 210 -18.85 11.08 20.10
CA TRP A 210 -20.13 10.65 20.69
C TRP A 210 -20.89 9.63 19.83
N ARG A 211 -20.65 9.61 18.50
CA ARG A 211 -21.26 8.65 17.57
C ARG A 211 -20.75 7.22 17.77
N LYS A 212 -19.60 7.03 18.43
CA LYS A 212 -19.02 5.70 18.67
C LYS A 212 -20.00 4.77 19.38
N ASN A 213 -20.76 5.29 20.35
CA ASN A 213 -21.75 4.51 21.09
C ASN A 213 -22.90 3.99 20.20
N LEU A 214 -23.11 4.58 19.01
CA LEU A 214 -24.08 4.12 18.03
C LEU A 214 -23.60 2.89 17.24
N PHE A 215 -22.35 2.46 17.46
CA PHE A 215 -21.76 1.26 16.88
C PHE A 215 -21.58 0.11 17.89
N ASP A 216 -22.01 0.28 19.14
CA ASP A 216 -21.79 -0.70 20.23
C ASP A 216 -22.42 -2.08 20.00
N VAL A 217 -23.41 -2.15 19.12
CA VAL A 217 -24.14 -3.39 18.80
C VAL A 217 -24.20 -3.61 17.29
N PRO A 218 -24.18 -4.88 16.82
CA PRO A 218 -24.40 -5.16 15.41
C PRO A 218 -25.80 -4.70 14.95
N PRO A 219 -26.03 -4.60 13.63
CA PRO A 219 -27.38 -4.45 13.08
C PRO A 219 -28.31 -5.52 13.63
N ASN A 220 -29.50 -5.12 14.08
CA ASN A 220 -30.42 -6.01 14.77
C ASN A 220 -31.88 -5.61 14.53
N VAL A 221 -32.80 -6.31 15.19
CA VAL A 221 -34.25 -6.15 15.01
C VAL A 221 -34.77 -4.73 15.29
N PHE A 222 -34.03 -3.91 16.05
CA PHE A 222 -34.39 -2.53 16.36
C PHE A 222 -34.00 -1.53 15.27
N ASP A 223 -33.25 -1.94 14.25
CA ASP A 223 -32.88 -1.08 13.12
C ASP A 223 -33.97 -1.00 12.02
N HIS A 224 -34.99 -1.86 12.12
CA HIS A 224 -36.18 -1.86 11.27
C HIS A 224 -35.88 -1.88 9.76
N PHE A 225 -34.83 -2.59 9.34
CA PHE A 225 -34.50 -2.81 7.94
C PHE A 225 -35.11 -4.12 7.41
N ARG A 226 -35.17 -4.22 6.09
CA ARG A 226 -35.54 -5.39 5.32
C ARG A 226 -34.51 -5.59 4.22
N LEU A 227 -34.38 -6.82 3.78
CA LEU A 227 -33.71 -7.13 2.54
C LEU A 227 -34.67 -6.89 1.37
N PRO A 228 -34.18 -6.58 0.15
CA PRO A 228 -35.01 -6.56 -1.04
C PRO A 228 -35.81 -7.88 -1.13
N PHE A 229 -37.09 -7.81 -1.50
CA PHE A 229 -38.03 -8.94 -1.48
C PHE A 229 -37.66 -10.07 -2.47
N THR A 230 -36.65 -9.84 -3.28
CA THR A 230 -36.12 -10.70 -4.31
C THR A 230 -34.71 -11.08 -3.87
N ASP A 231 -34.44 -12.39 -3.77
CA ASP A 231 -33.11 -12.98 -3.57
C ASP A 231 -32.04 -12.14 -4.29
N ARG A 232 -30.86 -11.89 -3.71
CA ARG A 232 -29.79 -11.07 -4.33
C ARG A 232 -29.52 -11.48 -5.80
N ARG A 233 -29.80 -12.75 -6.13
CA ARG A 233 -29.76 -13.32 -7.49
C ARG A 233 -30.87 -12.82 -8.42
N VAL A 234 -32.07 -12.54 -7.94
CA VAL A 234 -33.22 -12.10 -8.73
C VAL A 234 -33.10 -10.63 -9.12
N ASP A 235 -32.51 -9.74 -8.32
CA ASP A 235 -32.23 -8.36 -8.76
C ASP A 235 -31.11 -8.33 -9.83
N TYR A 236 -30.09 -9.19 -9.67
CA TYR A 236 -29.10 -9.47 -10.71
C TYR A 236 -29.74 -10.03 -11.99
N ILE A 237 -30.72 -10.92 -11.88
CA ILE A 237 -31.47 -11.47 -13.02
C ILE A 237 -32.46 -10.44 -13.61
N ALA A 238 -33.11 -9.60 -12.81
CA ALA A 238 -34.06 -8.58 -13.25
C ALA A 238 -33.37 -7.47 -14.05
N CYS A 239 -32.17 -7.06 -13.62
CA CYS A 239 -31.27 -6.20 -14.40
C CYS A 239 -30.87 -6.85 -15.73
N LYS A 240 -30.69 -8.18 -15.78
CA LYS A 240 -30.53 -8.92 -17.04
C LYS A 240 -31.83 -9.13 -17.82
N ARG A 241 -33.00 -8.97 -17.20
CA ARG A 241 -34.30 -9.28 -17.81
C ARG A 241 -34.82 -8.17 -18.71
N SER A 242 -34.53 -6.91 -18.40
CA SER A 242 -34.75 -5.78 -19.33
C SER A 242 -33.96 -5.99 -20.63
N VAL A 243 -32.74 -6.55 -20.54
CA VAL A 243 -31.93 -6.95 -21.69
C VAL A 243 -32.55 -8.13 -22.45
N LEU A 244 -33.26 -9.03 -21.77
CA LEU A 244 -33.95 -10.19 -22.37
C LEU A 244 -35.23 -9.82 -23.12
N ASP A 245 -35.94 -8.77 -22.70
CA ASP A 245 -37.17 -8.30 -23.37
C ASP A 245 -36.89 -7.57 -24.70
N GLU A 246 -35.65 -7.14 -24.93
CA GLU A 246 -35.20 -6.51 -26.20
C GLU A 246 -34.73 -7.53 -27.25
N ILE A 247 -34.67 -8.82 -26.89
CA ILE A 247 -34.17 -9.87 -27.77
C ILE A 247 -35.33 -10.45 -28.60
N PRO A 248 -35.30 -10.34 -29.95
CA PRO A 248 -36.39 -10.84 -30.80
C PRO A 248 -36.58 -12.35 -30.68
N GLU A 249 -37.76 -12.86 -31.06
CA GLU A 249 -38.06 -14.30 -31.06
C GLU A 249 -36.99 -15.09 -31.85
N GLY A 250 -36.36 -16.07 -31.19
CA GLY A 250 -35.22 -16.83 -31.71
C GLY A 250 -33.83 -16.29 -31.29
N GLY A 251 -33.75 -15.05 -30.81
CA GLY A 251 -32.52 -14.47 -30.28
C GLY A 251 -32.05 -15.14 -28.98
N ILE A 252 -32.96 -15.71 -28.19
CA ILE A 252 -32.60 -16.53 -27.02
C ILE A 252 -31.86 -17.80 -27.46
N GLN A 253 -32.30 -18.50 -28.50
CA GLN A 253 -31.55 -19.65 -29.04
C GLN A 253 -30.20 -19.24 -29.62
N ALA A 254 -30.10 -18.09 -30.29
CA ALA A 254 -28.84 -17.57 -30.79
C ALA A 254 -27.86 -17.24 -29.66
N LEU A 255 -28.35 -16.60 -28.58
CA LEU A 255 -27.55 -16.30 -27.39
C LEU A 255 -27.19 -17.55 -26.58
N ILE A 256 -28.04 -18.57 -26.57
CA ILE A 256 -27.70 -19.88 -25.99
C ILE A 256 -26.58 -20.53 -26.79
N ALA A 257 -26.66 -20.54 -28.12
CA ALA A 257 -25.60 -21.08 -28.96
C ALA A 257 -24.29 -20.29 -28.84
N GLU A 258 -24.38 -18.96 -28.76
CA GLU A 258 -23.23 -18.08 -28.51
C GLU A 258 -22.64 -18.30 -27.11
N ARG A 259 -23.48 -18.40 -26.06
CA ARG A 259 -23.06 -18.76 -24.71
C ARG A 259 -22.36 -20.11 -24.70
N ASP A 260 -22.90 -21.11 -25.37
CA ASP A 260 -22.33 -22.46 -25.40
C ASP A 260 -20.98 -22.47 -26.14
N GLY A 261 -20.86 -21.68 -27.22
CA GLY A 261 -19.57 -21.41 -27.87
C GLY A 261 -18.57 -20.70 -26.96
N LEU A 262 -19.02 -19.68 -26.22
CA LEU A 262 -18.21 -18.95 -25.24
C LEU A 262 -17.79 -19.82 -24.06
N VAL A 263 -18.64 -20.76 -23.61
CA VAL A 263 -18.31 -21.73 -22.56
C VAL A 263 -17.21 -22.68 -23.03
N HIS A 264 -17.27 -23.15 -24.27
CA HIS A 264 -16.19 -23.95 -24.85
C HIS A 264 -14.89 -23.18 -24.99
N LEU A 265 -14.94 -21.95 -25.53
CA LEU A 265 -13.77 -21.07 -25.62
C LEU A 265 -13.20 -20.72 -24.25
N ARG A 266 -14.06 -20.56 -23.24
CA ARG A 266 -13.64 -20.30 -21.85
C ARG A 266 -12.95 -21.51 -21.24
N ALA A 267 -13.47 -22.71 -21.45
CA ALA A 267 -12.82 -23.94 -20.99
C ALA A 267 -11.45 -24.14 -21.66
N GLU A 268 -11.33 -23.84 -22.95
CA GLU A 268 -10.08 -23.90 -23.69
C GLU A 268 -9.07 -22.85 -23.18
N ARG A 269 -9.53 -21.61 -22.98
CA ARG A 269 -8.74 -20.53 -22.36
C ARG A 269 -8.28 -20.92 -20.96
N ASP A 270 -9.16 -21.46 -20.12
CA ASP A 270 -8.84 -21.79 -18.73
C ASP A 270 -7.84 -22.95 -18.66
N SER A 271 -7.94 -23.91 -19.58
CA SER A 271 -6.93 -24.95 -19.79
C SER A 271 -5.57 -24.33 -20.19
N LEU A 272 -5.57 -23.40 -21.14
CA LEU A 272 -4.34 -22.73 -21.59
C LEU A 272 -3.72 -21.84 -20.50
N VAL A 273 -4.54 -21.12 -19.73
CA VAL A 273 -4.10 -20.32 -18.58
C VAL A 273 -3.51 -21.22 -17.50
N THR A 274 -4.11 -22.38 -17.24
CA THR A 274 -3.58 -23.35 -16.28
C THR A 274 -2.21 -23.87 -16.74
N GLN A 275 -2.06 -24.19 -18.03
CA GLN A 275 -0.78 -24.60 -18.62
C GLN A 275 0.28 -23.50 -18.50
N LEU A 276 -0.03 -22.27 -18.92
CA LEU A 276 0.89 -21.13 -18.85
C LEU A 276 1.27 -20.78 -17.41
N THR A 277 0.33 -20.89 -16.47
CA THR A 277 0.59 -20.67 -15.05
C THR A 277 1.54 -21.73 -14.50
N ALA A 278 1.32 -23.01 -14.83
CA ALA A 278 2.21 -24.09 -14.44
C ALA A 278 3.64 -23.89 -15.02
N GLU A 279 3.74 -23.50 -16.30
CA GLU A 279 5.03 -23.17 -16.93
C GLU A 279 5.72 -21.98 -16.26
N ARG A 280 4.98 -20.91 -15.93
CA ARG A 280 5.52 -19.75 -15.22
C ARG A 280 6.00 -20.10 -13.81
N VAL A 281 5.26 -20.94 -13.08
CA VAL A 281 5.67 -21.41 -11.74
C VAL A 281 6.94 -22.24 -11.83
N ALA A 282 7.02 -23.17 -12.79
CA ALA A 282 8.24 -23.95 -13.05
C ALA A 282 9.42 -23.04 -13.39
N ARG A 283 9.24 -22.08 -14.31
CA ARG A 283 10.30 -21.13 -14.69
C ARG A 283 10.74 -20.24 -13.54
N ARG A 284 9.81 -19.78 -12.68
CA ARG A 284 10.13 -19.01 -11.46
C ARG A 284 10.91 -19.88 -10.47
N ALA A 285 10.60 -21.18 -10.33
CA ALA A 285 11.35 -22.09 -9.48
C ALA A 285 12.79 -22.30 -9.98
N ASP A 286 12.96 -22.49 -11.29
CA ASP A 286 14.29 -22.61 -11.92
C ASP A 286 15.13 -21.34 -11.68
N LEU A 287 14.56 -20.16 -11.94
CA LEU A 287 15.26 -18.88 -11.72
C LEU A 287 15.63 -18.67 -10.24
N ARG A 288 14.79 -19.13 -9.31
CA ARG A 288 15.12 -19.10 -7.86
C ARG A 288 16.28 -20.03 -7.53
N ALA A 289 16.33 -21.22 -8.12
CA ALA A 289 17.43 -22.15 -7.93
C ALA A 289 18.75 -21.58 -8.50
N GLU A 290 18.71 -21.00 -9.71
CA GLU A 290 19.86 -20.32 -10.32
C GLU A 290 20.35 -19.15 -9.44
N ARG A 291 19.43 -18.31 -8.96
CA ARG A 291 19.78 -17.17 -8.08
C ARG A 291 20.35 -17.62 -6.73
N ALA A 292 19.85 -18.74 -6.18
CA ALA A 292 20.40 -19.32 -4.95
C ALA A 292 21.82 -19.87 -5.17
N ALA A 293 22.07 -20.55 -6.29
CA ALA A 293 23.41 -21.01 -6.65
C ALA A 293 24.39 -19.83 -6.81
N PHE A 294 23.97 -18.77 -7.51
CA PHE A 294 24.78 -17.57 -7.67
C PHE A 294 25.06 -16.85 -6.33
N ALA A 295 24.09 -16.83 -5.41
CA ALA A 295 24.29 -16.27 -4.08
C ALA A 295 25.36 -17.02 -3.28
N VAL A 296 25.40 -18.36 -3.37
CA VAL A 296 26.45 -19.18 -2.72
C VAL A 296 27.83 -18.88 -3.30
N GLU A 297 27.94 -18.74 -4.63
CA GLU A 297 29.19 -18.36 -5.28
C GLU A 297 29.64 -16.94 -4.87
N LEU A 298 28.71 -15.99 -4.82
CA LEU A 298 28.99 -14.63 -4.39
C LEU A 298 29.46 -14.57 -2.94
N ASP A 299 28.81 -15.31 -2.04
CA ASP A 299 29.21 -15.41 -0.63
C ASP A 299 30.61 -16.04 -0.48
N ALA A 300 30.93 -17.05 -1.27
CA ALA A 300 32.27 -17.65 -1.29
C ALA A 300 33.33 -16.64 -1.74
N LEU A 301 33.06 -15.88 -2.81
CA LEU A 301 33.96 -14.85 -3.32
C LEU A 301 34.15 -13.71 -2.31
N VAL A 302 33.08 -13.27 -1.65
CA VAL A 302 33.15 -12.23 -0.60
C VAL A 302 34.00 -12.71 0.57
N ARG A 303 33.89 -13.98 0.99
CA ARG A 303 34.74 -14.55 2.04
C ARG A 303 36.21 -14.55 1.64
N GLU A 304 36.53 -15.01 0.44
CA GLU A 304 37.91 -15.01 -0.07
C GLU A 304 38.49 -13.58 -0.13
N MET A 305 37.70 -12.61 -0.63
CA MET A 305 38.11 -11.21 -0.64
C MET A 305 38.35 -10.66 0.77
N THR A 306 37.53 -11.06 1.74
CA THR A 306 37.67 -10.64 3.15
C THR A 306 38.94 -11.21 3.76
N GLU A 307 39.23 -12.51 3.54
CA GLU A 307 40.47 -13.15 4.00
C GLU A 307 41.72 -12.47 3.42
N VAL A 308 41.69 -12.12 2.12
CA VAL A 308 42.79 -11.38 1.49
C VAL A 308 42.93 -9.97 2.07
N ALA A 309 41.82 -9.28 2.33
CA ALA A 309 41.83 -7.96 2.94
C ALA A 309 42.41 -7.99 4.37
N ASP A 310 42.00 -8.96 5.19
CA ASP A 310 42.50 -9.16 6.56
C ASP A 310 43.98 -9.50 6.57
N ALA A 311 44.45 -10.37 5.67
CA ALA A 311 45.87 -10.69 5.52
C ALA A 311 46.70 -9.46 5.12
N ARG A 312 46.18 -8.62 4.22
CA ARG A 312 46.81 -7.35 3.84
C ARG A 312 46.86 -6.38 5.02
N LEU A 313 45.78 -6.25 5.79
CA LEU A 313 45.71 -5.37 6.95
C LEU A 313 46.69 -5.81 8.05
N ALA A 314 46.79 -7.12 8.31
CA ALA A 314 47.77 -7.67 9.24
C ALA A 314 49.22 -7.37 8.80
N ARG A 315 49.50 -7.47 7.49
CA ARG A 315 50.82 -7.12 6.95
C ARG A 315 51.14 -5.63 7.10
N ILE A 316 50.18 -4.75 6.81
CA ILE A 316 50.35 -3.30 7.00
C ILE A 316 50.64 -2.99 8.46
N THR A 317 49.87 -3.56 9.38
CA THR A 317 50.05 -3.36 10.83
C THR A 317 51.43 -3.80 11.30
N ALA A 318 51.92 -4.95 10.83
CA ALA A 318 53.26 -5.44 11.16
C ALA A 318 54.37 -4.52 10.61
N LEU A 319 54.20 -4.01 9.39
CA LEU A 319 55.14 -3.04 8.80
C LEU A 319 55.14 -1.71 9.56
N GLU A 320 53.99 -1.24 10.04
CA GLU A 320 53.90 -0.02 10.87
C GLU A 320 54.55 -0.20 12.24
N GLN A 321 54.46 -1.38 12.85
CA GLN A 321 55.16 -1.69 14.11
C GLN A 321 56.68 -1.69 13.90
N GLU A 322 57.15 -2.33 12.83
CA GLU A 322 58.59 -2.36 12.52
C GLU A 322 59.11 -0.97 12.17
N ASN A 323 58.36 -0.17 11.41
CA ASN A 323 58.73 1.20 11.10
C ASN A 323 58.82 2.06 12.37
N ARG A 324 57.89 1.91 13.32
CA ARG A 324 57.98 2.58 14.64
C ARG A 324 59.22 2.16 15.42
N ARG A 325 59.58 0.88 15.39
CA ARG A 325 60.80 0.37 16.04
C ARG A 325 62.06 0.99 15.41
N LEU A 326 62.16 0.94 14.08
CA LEU A 326 63.29 1.52 13.35
C LEU A 326 63.39 3.03 13.57
N GLN A 327 62.26 3.74 13.64
CA GLN A 327 62.24 5.18 13.95
C GLN A 327 62.80 5.45 15.35
N ALA A 328 62.42 4.66 16.36
CA ALA A 328 62.97 4.78 17.71
C ALA A 328 64.47 4.47 17.78
N GLU A 329 64.96 3.51 17.00
CA GLU A 329 66.39 3.21 16.89
C GLU A 329 67.17 4.35 16.23
N VAL A 330 66.63 4.92 15.15
CA VAL A 330 67.21 6.10 14.48
C VAL A 330 67.28 7.29 15.43
N ASP A 331 66.22 7.55 16.20
CA ASP A 331 66.20 8.66 17.16
C ASP A 331 67.19 8.42 18.32
N GLY A 332 67.31 7.18 18.82
CA GLY A 332 68.34 6.82 19.80
C GLY A 332 69.77 6.99 19.28
N LEU A 333 70.03 6.66 18.01
CA LEU A 333 71.33 6.89 17.36
C LEU A 333 71.62 8.39 17.17
N ARG A 334 70.60 9.20 16.87
CA ARG A 334 70.72 10.67 16.80
C ARG A 334 71.08 11.25 18.17
N ASP A 335 70.41 10.82 19.23
CA ASP A 335 70.71 11.26 20.60
C ASP A 335 72.14 10.88 21.00
N ALA A 336 72.57 9.65 20.72
CA ALA A 336 73.93 9.20 20.99
C ALA A 336 74.99 10.00 20.21
N ARG A 337 74.71 10.32 18.94
CA ARG A 337 75.55 11.19 18.11
C ARG A 337 75.65 12.58 18.73
N ASP A 338 74.53 13.18 19.12
CA ASP A 338 74.50 14.54 19.66
C ASP A 338 75.21 14.62 21.02
N ILE A 339 75.09 13.59 21.87
CA ILE A 339 75.90 13.45 23.11
C ILE A 339 77.39 13.38 22.78
N SER A 340 77.77 12.56 21.79
CA SER A 340 79.17 12.43 21.35
C SER A 340 79.74 13.75 20.83
N VAL A 341 78.96 14.51 20.05
CA VAL A 341 79.34 15.86 19.58
C VAL A 341 79.55 16.81 20.75
N ILE A 342 78.65 16.83 21.75
CA ILE A 342 78.79 17.67 22.95
C ILE A 342 80.04 17.27 23.76
N GLN A 343 80.29 15.97 23.94
CA GLN A 343 81.47 15.48 24.65
C GLN A 343 82.76 15.87 23.93
N THR A 344 82.79 15.75 22.62
CA THR A 344 83.91 16.16 21.77
C THR A 344 84.16 17.66 21.88
N ALA A 345 83.11 18.49 21.82
CA ALA A 345 83.22 19.94 22.02
C ALA A 345 83.74 20.30 23.43
N ARG A 346 83.28 19.62 24.48
CA ARG A 346 83.79 19.82 25.86
C ARG A 346 85.26 19.45 25.99
N LEU A 347 85.69 18.35 25.37
CA LEU A 347 87.09 17.94 25.33
C LEU A 347 87.93 18.98 24.58
N GLN A 348 87.44 19.50 23.45
CA GLN A 348 88.13 20.56 22.71
C GLN A 348 88.30 21.82 23.55
N ILE A 349 87.25 22.28 24.26
CA ILE A 349 87.34 23.43 25.18
C ILE A 349 88.39 23.19 26.28
N LYS A 350 88.47 21.98 26.85
CA LYS A 350 89.50 21.63 27.84
C LYS A 350 90.90 21.66 27.25
N VAL A 351 91.09 21.13 26.04
CA VAL A 351 92.37 21.17 25.32
C VAL A 351 92.78 22.61 25.06
N ASP A 352 91.88 23.44 24.54
CA ASP A 352 92.14 24.86 24.27
C ASP A 352 92.49 25.64 25.55
N ALA A 353 91.79 25.36 26.66
CA ALA A 353 92.10 25.95 27.97
C ALA A 353 93.48 25.53 28.51
N LEU A 354 93.87 24.26 28.32
CA LEU A 354 95.21 23.77 28.68
C LEU A 354 96.29 24.47 27.84
N TYR A 355 96.08 24.62 26.53
CA TYR A 355 96.99 25.38 25.65
C TYR A 355 97.12 26.86 26.08
N LEU A 356 96.02 27.53 26.44
CA LEU A 356 96.02 28.90 26.97
C LEU A 356 96.75 28.99 28.32
N SER A 357 96.60 28.00 29.19
CA SER A 357 97.29 27.95 30.50
C SER A 357 98.80 27.66 30.37
N GLY A 358 99.19 26.78 29.44
CA GLY A 358 100.60 26.51 29.11
C GLY A 358 101.27 27.72 28.45
N SER A 359 100.54 28.46 27.62
CA SER A 359 100.98 29.75 27.06
C SER A 359 101.19 30.83 28.13
N ARG A 360 100.39 30.84 29.22
CA ARG A 360 100.60 31.74 30.37
C ARG A 360 101.75 31.27 31.27
N ALA A 361 101.92 29.97 31.48
CA ALA A 361 103.03 29.42 32.26
C ALA A 361 104.38 29.52 31.53
N ALA A 362 104.39 29.65 30.20
CA ALA A 362 105.59 29.92 29.41
C ALA A 362 105.95 31.42 29.30
N ARG A 363 105.15 32.33 29.88
CA ARG A 363 105.40 33.79 29.90
C ARG A 363 105.68 34.36 31.31
N GLN A 364 105.79 33.52 32.32
CA GLN A 364 106.40 33.83 33.62
C GLN A 364 107.64 32.97 33.77
#